data_AF-A0A524LYP4-F1
#
_entry.id   AF-A0A524LYP4-F1
#
_cell.length_a   1.000
_cell.length_b   1.000
_cell.length_c   1.000
_cell.angle_alpha   90.00
_cell.angle_beta   90.00
_cell.angle_gamma   90.00
#
_symmetry.space_group_name_H-M   'P 1'
#
loop_
_entity.id
_entity.type
_entity.pdbx_description
1 polymer ?
#
loop_
_entity_poly.entity_id
_entity_poly.type
_entity_poly.pdbx_seq_one_letter_code
_entity_poly.pdbx_strand_id
1 'polypeptide(L)'
;FHQLVPYLLLGAGIGAFIHGFVPTEIISRLAGPTNPLAVPVAAIIGIPIYIRAETMIPIGLALIEKGLSIGAVLALIIGGAGASIPELTLLSAIFKKRLLASFVMTVFTIAVAAGYLANLLAL
;
A
#
# COMPACT_ATOMS: atom_id res chain seq x y z
N PHE A 1 -7.89 -9.20 21.48
CA PHE A 1 -6.45 -9.34 21.19
C PHE A 1 -6.04 -10.74 20.73
N HIS A 2 -6.40 -11.84 21.42
CA HIS A 2 -5.99 -13.21 21.01
C HIS A 2 -6.37 -13.62 19.57
N GLN A 3 -7.47 -13.10 19.02
CA GLN A 3 -7.90 -13.41 17.65
C GLN A 3 -7.07 -12.70 16.56
N LEU A 4 -6.34 -11.62 16.88
CA LEU A 4 -5.49 -10.92 15.91
C LEU A 4 -4.08 -11.51 15.82
N VAL A 5 -3.62 -12.17 16.90
CA VAL A 5 -2.27 -12.74 17.00
C VAL A 5 -1.93 -13.67 15.82
N PRO A 6 -2.81 -14.58 15.37
CA PRO A 6 -2.52 -15.43 14.22
C PRO A 6 -2.31 -14.63 12.94
N TYR A 7 -3.14 -13.61 12.69
CA TYR A 7 -3.05 -12.79 11.48
C TYR A 7 -1.82 -11.87 11.49
N LEU A 8 -1.45 -11.35 12.65
CA LEU A 8 -0.24 -10.56 12.84
C LEU A 8 1.02 -11.41 12.64
N LEU A 9 1.04 -12.64 13.16
CA LEU A 9 2.13 -13.59 12.93
C LEU A 9 2.23 -14.01 11.46
N LEU A 10 1.09 -14.19 10.78
CA LEU A 10 1.05 -14.53 9.36
C LEU A 10 1.54 -13.35 8.49
N GLY A 11 1.11 -12.13 8.82
CA GLY A 11 1.62 -10.90 8.19
C GLY A 11 3.12 -10.69 8.45
N ALA A 12 3.59 -10.94 9.66
CA ALA A 12 5.02 -10.89 10.00
C ALA A 12 5.82 -11.99 9.29
N GLY A 13 5.27 -13.20 9.15
CA GLY A 13 5.89 -14.30 8.41
C GLY A 13 6.00 -14.02 6.91
N ILE A 14 4.96 -13.43 6.31
CA ILE A 14 5.01 -12.95 4.93
C ILE A 14 6.03 -11.81 4.80
N GLY A 15 6.06 -10.88 5.75
CA GLY A 15 7.07 -9.81 5.82
C GLY A 15 8.50 -10.34 5.89
N ALA A 16 8.73 -11.38 6.71
CA ALA A 16 10.03 -12.05 6.83
C ALA A 16 10.42 -12.83 5.55
N PHE A 17 9.45 -13.44 4.87
CA PHE A 17 9.67 -14.10 3.59
C PHE A 17 10.03 -13.08 2.50
N ILE A 18 9.31 -11.96 2.43
CA ILE A 18 9.62 -10.83 1.55
C ILE A 18 11.01 -10.27 1.86
N HIS A 19 11.40 -10.18 3.13
CA HIS A 19 12.73 -9.73 3.56
C HIS A 19 13.86 -10.62 3.02
N GLY A 20 13.63 -11.93 2.85
CA GLY A 20 14.60 -12.89 2.32
C GLY A 20 14.63 -12.99 0.79
N PHE A 21 13.51 -12.74 0.10
CA PHE A 21 13.37 -13.02 -1.34
C PHE A 21 13.31 -11.78 -2.25
N VAL A 22 13.05 -10.57 -1.71
CA VAL A 22 13.01 -9.36 -2.54
C VAL A 22 14.35 -8.62 -2.51
N PRO A 23 15.06 -8.49 -3.65
CA PRO A 23 16.36 -7.84 -3.70
C PRO A 23 16.26 -6.35 -3.32
N THR A 24 17.03 -5.96 -2.32
CA THR A 24 17.16 -4.57 -1.83
C THR A 24 17.56 -3.59 -2.92
N GLU A 25 18.44 -4.00 -3.86
CA GLU A 25 18.86 -3.16 -4.98
C GLU A 25 17.72 -2.84 -5.94
N ILE A 26 16.75 -3.74 -6.11
CA ILE A 26 15.60 -3.53 -7.00
C ILE A 26 14.59 -2.60 -6.34
N ILE A 27 14.29 -2.80 -5.05
CA ILE A 27 13.37 -1.94 -4.29
C ILE A 27 13.91 -0.51 -4.23
N SER A 28 15.17 -0.35 -3.84
CA SER A 28 15.78 0.98 -3.67
C SER A 28 15.89 1.74 -5.00
N ARG A 29 16.17 1.06 -6.12
CA ARG A 29 16.17 1.70 -7.46
C ARG A 29 14.77 2.06 -7.95
N LEU A 30 13.80 1.16 -7.79
CA LEU A 30 12.50 1.30 -8.45
C LEU A 30 11.48 2.05 -7.58
N ALA A 31 11.57 1.96 -6.26
CA ALA A 31 10.59 2.52 -5.34
C ALA A 31 11.21 3.19 -4.10
N GLY A 32 12.51 3.49 -4.16
CA GLY A 32 13.21 4.28 -3.16
C GLY A 32 12.82 5.77 -3.17
N PRO A 33 13.30 6.55 -2.18
CA PRO A 33 12.94 7.96 -2.00
C PRO A 33 13.32 8.87 -3.17
N THR A 34 14.32 8.47 -3.95
CA THR A 34 14.81 9.23 -5.12
C THR A 34 13.91 9.10 -6.35
N ASN A 35 13.01 8.11 -6.39
CA ASN A 35 12.10 7.94 -7.52
C ASN A 35 10.72 8.58 -7.21
N PRO A 36 10.35 9.71 -7.85
CA PRO A 36 9.04 10.32 -7.63
C PRO A 36 7.89 9.39 -8.05
N LEU A 37 8.11 8.49 -9.02
CA LEU A 37 7.09 7.54 -9.47
C LEU A 37 6.80 6.43 -8.45
N ALA A 38 7.61 6.27 -7.40
CA ALA A 38 7.41 5.27 -6.37
C ALA A 38 6.02 5.38 -5.72
N VAL A 39 5.56 6.60 -5.44
CA VAL A 39 4.30 6.88 -4.75
C VAL A 39 3.08 6.53 -5.62
N PRO A 40 2.94 7.06 -6.86
CA PRO A 40 1.85 6.66 -7.77
C PRO A 40 1.82 5.17 -8.09
N VAL A 41 2.98 4.55 -8.32
CA VAL A 41 3.06 3.11 -8.63
C VAL A 41 2.60 2.29 -7.42
N ALA A 42 3.04 2.66 -6.21
CA ALA A 42 2.59 2.00 -5.00
C ALA A 42 1.09 2.15 -4.75
N ALA A 43 0.49 3.31 -5.05
CA ALA A 43 -0.97 3.49 -4.99
C ALA A 43 -1.70 2.56 -5.99
N ILE A 44 -1.22 2.46 -7.23
CA ILE A 44 -1.81 1.57 -8.25
C ILE A 44 -1.72 0.10 -7.83
N ILE A 45 -0.58 -0.31 -7.29
CA ILE A 45 -0.38 -1.67 -6.79
C ILE A 45 -1.23 -1.91 -5.53
N GLY A 46 -1.37 -0.91 -4.67
CA GLY A 46 -2.14 -0.98 -3.43
C GLY A 46 -3.62 -1.20 -3.69
N ILE A 47 -4.23 -0.43 -4.59
CA ILE A 47 -5.67 -0.47 -4.89
C ILE A 47 -6.24 -1.90 -5.02
N PRO A 48 -5.70 -2.81 -5.85
CA PRO A 48 -6.26 -4.16 -5.97
C PRO A 48 -5.93 -5.09 -4.78
N ILE A 49 -4.99 -4.73 -3.90
CA ILE A 49 -4.53 -5.60 -2.82
C ILE A 49 -5.55 -5.64 -1.68
N TYR A 50 -6.10 -6.83 -1.44
CA TYR A 50 -6.96 -7.09 -0.29
C TYR A 50 -6.13 -7.57 0.90
N ILE A 51 -5.54 -6.61 1.62
CA ILE A 51 -4.83 -6.85 2.87
C ILE A 51 -5.36 -5.87 3.91
N ARG A 52 -5.54 -6.35 5.14
CA ARG A 52 -5.97 -5.52 6.27
C ARG A 52 -4.90 -4.49 6.62
N ALA A 53 -5.30 -3.26 6.88
CA ALA A 53 -4.36 -2.17 7.20
C ALA A 53 -3.45 -2.54 8.38
N GLU A 54 -3.97 -3.27 9.38
CA GLU A 54 -3.21 -3.72 10.56
C GLU A 54 -2.07 -4.67 10.18
N THR A 55 -2.24 -5.46 9.13
CA THR A 55 -1.20 -6.36 8.59
C THR A 55 -0.26 -5.64 7.63
N MET A 56 -0.70 -4.56 6.97
CA MET A 56 0.15 -3.79 6.07
C MET A 56 1.15 -2.89 6.81
N ILE A 57 0.83 -2.42 8.02
CA ILE A 57 1.75 -1.61 8.83
C ILE A 57 3.09 -2.32 9.08
N PRO A 58 3.14 -3.54 9.68
CA PRO A 58 4.41 -4.22 9.93
C PRO A 58 5.15 -4.58 8.64
N ILE A 59 4.42 -4.95 7.57
CA ILE A 59 5.01 -5.22 6.25
C ILE A 59 5.64 -3.93 5.68
N GLY A 60 4.93 -2.80 5.80
CA GLY A 60 5.39 -1.49 5.37
C GLY A 60 6.66 -1.05 6.08
N LEU A 61 6.75 -1.25 7.39
CA LEU A 61 7.97 -0.99 8.16
C LEU A 61 9.16 -1.83 7.65
N ALA A 62 8.96 -3.13 7.43
CA ALA A 62 10.00 -4.01 6.88
C ALA A 62 10.43 -3.57 5.45
N LEU A 63 9.51 -3.03 4.65
CA LEU A 63 9.83 -2.50 3.32
C LEU A 63 10.60 -1.17 3.39
N ILE A 64 10.28 -0.30 4.36
CA ILE A 64 11.05 0.93 4.62
C ILE A 64 12.49 0.58 5.02
N GLU A 65 12.69 -0.41 5.89
CA GLU A 65 14.02 -0.90 6.25
C GLU A 65 14.80 -1.44 5.03
N LYS A 66 14.10 -1.92 4.01
CA LYS A 66 14.67 -2.36 2.72
C LYS A 66 14.88 -1.22 1.71
N GLY A 67 14.63 0.03 2.11
CA GLY A 67 14.88 1.21 1.30
C GLY A 67 13.69 1.69 0.46
N LEU A 68 12.48 1.18 0.72
CA LEU A 68 11.26 1.70 0.11
C LEU A 68 10.92 3.07 0.72
N SER A 69 10.43 4.03 -0.09
CA SER A 69 10.04 5.33 0.46
C SER A 69 8.84 5.22 1.41
N ILE A 70 8.86 6.01 2.49
CA ILE A 70 7.76 6.08 3.46
C ILE A 70 6.46 6.48 2.78
N GLY A 71 6.52 7.42 1.84
CA GLY A 71 5.38 7.84 1.03
C GLY A 71 4.82 6.72 0.16
N ALA A 72 5.67 5.88 -0.43
CA ALA A 72 5.21 4.73 -1.22
C ALA A 72 4.52 3.69 -0.33
N VAL A 73 5.02 3.43 0.87
CA VAL A 73 4.35 2.56 1.83
C VAL A 73 2.98 3.09 2.23
N LEU A 74 2.88 4.39 2.55
CA LEU A 74 1.59 5.00 2.88
C LEU A 74 0.61 4.95 1.71
N ALA A 75 1.07 5.25 0.49
CA ALA A 75 0.25 5.15 -0.71
C ALA A 75 -0.25 3.71 -0.95
N LEU A 76 0.60 2.70 -0.70
CA LEU A 76 0.23 1.29 -0.77
C LEU A 76 -0.88 0.96 0.24
N ILE A 77 -0.72 1.38 1.50
CA ILE A 77 -1.68 1.14 2.59
C ILE A 77 -3.03 1.80 2.30
N ILE A 78 -3.02 3.08 1.92
CA ILE A 78 -4.24 3.83 1.63
C ILE A 78 -4.95 3.24 0.40
N GLY A 79 -4.20 2.87 -0.64
CA GLY A 79 -4.77 2.22 -1.83
C GLY A 79 -5.45 0.90 -1.48
N GLY A 80 -4.73 0.01 -0.78
CA GLY A 80 -5.24 -1.32 -0.41
C GLY A 80 -6.43 -1.28 0.55
N ALA A 81 -6.40 -0.39 1.54
CA ALA A 81 -7.53 -0.22 2.44
C ALA A 81 -8.71 0.51 1.78
N GLY A 82 -8.44 1.44 0.85
CA GLY A 82 -9.44 2.36 0.32
C GLY A 82 -10.24 1.85 -0.88
N ALA A 83 -9.67 1.01 -1.74
CA ALA A 83 -10.31 0.59 -2.99
C ALA A 83 -10.00 -0.86 -3.41
N SER A 84 -9.91 -1.78 -2.45
CA SER A 84 -9.65 -3.21 -2.67
C SER A 84 -10.62 -3.87 -3.66
N ILE A 85 -10.20 -4.97 -4.30
CA ILE A 85 -11.07 -5.75 -5.19
C ILE A 85 -12.42 -6.09 -4.53
N PRO A 86 -12.47 -6.65 -3.30
CA PRO A 86 -13.76 -6.94 -2.65
C PRO A 86 -14.63 -5.68 -2.46
N GLU A 87 -14.03 -4.55 -2.06
CA GLU A 87 -14.72 -3.27 -1.88
C GLU A 87 -15.35 -2.79 -3.19
N LEU A 88 -14.58 -2.78 -4.28
CA LEU A 88 -15.05 -2.38 -5.60
C LEU A 88 -16.09 -3.34 -6.15
N THR A 89 -15.97 -4.63 -5.86
CA THR A 89 -16.95 -5.64 -6.27
C THR A 89 -18.29 -5.39 -5.58
N LEU A 90 -18.27 -5.10 -4.27
CA LEU A 90 -19.46 -4.74 -3.50
C LEU A 90 -20.10 -3.45 -4.03
N LEU A 91 -19.30 -2.39 -4.21
CA LEU A 91 -19.79 -1.12 -4.72
C LEU A 91 -20.33 -1.23 -6.15
N SER A 92 -19.76 -2.11 -6.99
CA SER A 92 -20.23 -2.32 -8.37
C SER A 92 -21.66 -2.83 -8.48
N ALA A 93 -22.19 -3.47 -7.42
CA ALA A 93 -23.58 -3.92 -7.37
C ALA A 93 -24.58 -2.78 -7.15
N ILE A 94 -24.12 -1.64 -6.61
CA ILE A 94 -24.96 -0.50 -6.22
C ILE A 94 -24.69 0.71 -7.12
N PHE A 95 -23.44 0.92 -7.54
CA PHE A 95 -22.98 2.12 -8.21
C PHE A 95 -22.90 1.94 -9.74
N LYS A 96 -23.19 3.03 -10.47
CA LYS A 96 -22.91 3.09 -11.92
C LYS A 96 -21.39 3.08 -12.14
N LYS A 97 -20.93 2.48 -13.26
CA LYS A 97 -19.50 2.40 -13.63
C LYS A 97 -18.75 3.74 -13.53
N ARG A 98 -19.42 4.86 -13.88
CA ARG A 98 -18.84 6.22 -13.76
C ARG A 98 -18.54 6.62 -12.32
N LEU A 99 -19.43 6.27 -11.39
CA LEU A 99 -19.27 6.58 -9.96
C LEU A 99 -18.19 5.70 -9.32
N LEU A 100 -18.10 4.43 -9.75
CA LEU A 100 -17.03 3.52 -9.33
C LEU A 100 -15.66 4.03 -9.80
N ALA A 101 -15.57 4.49 -11.06
CA ALA A 101 -14.34 5.08 -11.59
C ALA A 101 -13.95 6.36 -10.83
N SER A 102 -14.89 7.25 -10.53
CA SER A 102 -14.59 8.44 -9.72
C SER A 102 -14.12 8.07 -8.30
N PHE A 103 -14.73 7.05 -7.68
CA PHE A 103 -14.31 6.57 -6.36
C PHE A 103 -12.85 6.10 -6.37
N VAL A 104 -12.48 5.25 -7.32
CA VAL A 104 -11.09 4.77 -7.46
C VAL A 104 -10.13 5.94 -7.70
N MET A 105 -10.50 6.90 -8.55
CA MET A 105 -9.68 8.08 -8.82
C MET A 105 -9.50 8.96 -7.59
N THR A 106 -10.53 9.12 -6.76
CA THR A 106 -10.45 9.86 -5.50
C THR A 106 -9.51 9.15 -4.53
N VAL A 107 -9.66 7.83 -4.33
CA VAL A 107 -8.77 7.05 -3.45
C VAL A 107 -7.32 7.13 -3.93
N PHE A 108 -7.10 6.96 -5.23
CA PHE A 108 -5.77 7.11 -5.84
C PHE A 108 -5.18 8.49 -5.58
N THR A 109 -5.97 9.56 -5.79
CA THR A 109 -5.51 10.94 -5.58
C THR A 109 -5.14 11.18 -4.11
N ILE A 110 -5.95 10.70 -3.17
CA ILE A 110 -5.68 10.80 -1.73
C ILE A 110 -4.42 10.02 -1.37
N ALA A 111 -4.27 8.79 -1.85
CA ALA A 111 -3.09 7.96 -1.60
C ALA A 111 -1.80 8.65 -2.09
N VAL A 112 -1.83 9.21 -3.30
CA VAL A 112 -0.68 9.89 -3.90
C VAL A 112 -0.37 11.20 -3.16
N ALA A 113 -1.38 12.02 -2.87
CA ALA A 113 -1.20 13.27 -2.15
C ALA A 113 -0.62 13.01 -0.75
N ALA A 114 -1.19 12.05 -0.01
CA ALA A 114 -0.70 11.66 1.30
C ALA A 114 0.72 11.09 1.25
N GLY A 115 1.04 10.26 0.25
CA GLY A 115 2.37 9.70 0.08
C GLY A 115 3.43 10.77 -0.20
N TYR A 116 3.14 11.74 -1.06
CA TYR A 116 4.06 12.86 -1.31
C TYR A 116 4.19 13.79 -0.10
N LEU A 117 3.08 14.08 0.59
CA LEU A 117 3.12 14.86 1.84
C LEU A 117 3.99 14.16 2.89
N ALA A 118 3.90 12.84 3.01
CA ALA A 118 4.72 12.08 3.93
C ALA A 118 6.21 12.12 3.53
N ASN A 119 6.55 11.99 2.25
CA ASN A 119 7.93 12.15 1.80
C ASN A 119 8.48 13.57 2.07
N LEU A 120 7.63 14.60 1.99
CA LEU A 120 8.01 15.98 2.27
C LEU A 120 8.21 16.24 3.77
N LEU A 121 7.36 15.65 4.62
CA LEU A 121 7.42 15.79 6.08
C LEU A 121 8.49 14.89 6.73
N ALA A 122 8.84 13.78 6.08
CA ALA A 122 9.87 12.85 6.52
C ALA A 122 11.28 13.23 6.01
N LEU A 123 11.43 14.44 5.42
CA LEU A 123 12.72 15.03 5.03
C LEU A 123 13.44 15.63 6.23
#